data_AF-A0A962W5H7-F1
#
_entry.id   AF-A0A962W5H7-F1
#
_cell.length_a   1.000
_cell.length_b   1.000
_cell.length_c   1.000
_cell.angle_alpha   90.00
_cell.angle_beta   90.00
_cell.angle_gamma   90.00
#
_symmetry.space_group_name_H-M   'P 1'
#
loop_
_entity.id
_entity.type
_entity.pdbx_description
1 polymer ?
#
loop_
_entity_poly.entity_id
_entity_poly.type
_entity_poly.pdbx_seq_one_letter_code
_entity_poly.pdbx_strand_id
1 'polypeptide(L)'
;WVLAFWVSWSFFRHLEVPMRAWIGSPTARLGIAFALLMIVTLVVGGLVNYLIIQLVERTGMSGTDRLIGMVFGAARGVLLVAALVLLAGLTPLPGEQWWAGSTLVSYFEELAFWLRDLLPPEFAERFRYKA
;
A
#
# COMPACT_ATOMS: atom_id res chain seq x y z
N TRP A 1 0.36 8.24 1.46
CA TRP A 1 -0.64 7.25 1.92
C TRP A 1 -0.23 6.60 3.24
N VAL A 2 1.02 6.11 3.40
CA VAL A 2 1.52 5.58 4.70
C VAL A 2 1.31 6.57 5.85
N LEU A 3 1.74 7.83 5.66
CA LEU A 3 1.51 8.90 6.65
C LEU A 3 0.03 9.11 6.97
N ALA A 4 -0.85 9.09 5.96
CA ALA A 4 -2.29 9.22 6.17
C ALA A 4 -2.86 8.04 6.97
N PHE A 5 -2.43 6.81 6.66
CA PHE A 5 -2.80 5.63 7.44
C PHE A 5 -2.32 5.74 8.88
N TRP A 6 -1.08 6.16 9.11
CA TRP A 6 -0.52 6.32 10.46
C TRP A 6 -1.25 7.39 11.28
N VAL A 7 -1.56 8.54 10.67
CA VAL A 7 -2.36 9.60 11.30
C VAL A 7 -3.76 9.07 11.61
N SER A 8 -4.45 8.45 10.64
CA SER A 8 -5.77 7.87 10.88
C SER A 8 -5.75 6.83 12.01
N TRP A 9 -4.79 5.91 12.01
CA TRP A 9 -4.65 4.88 13.03
C TRP A 9 -4.39 5.45 14.43
N SER A 10 -3.64 6.55 14.52
CA SER A 10 -3.31 7.17 15.81
C SER A 10 -4.47 8.00 16.37
N PHE A 11 -5.26 8.65 15.50
CA PHE A 11 -6.21 9.68 15.90
C PHE A 11 -7.70 9.34 15.71
N PHE A 12 -8.06 8.23 15.05
CA PHE A 12 -9.48 7.89 14.81
C PHE A 12 -10.31 7.78 16.10
N ARG A 13 -9.70 7.32 17.20
CA ARG A 13 -10.35 7.23 18.51
C ARG A 13 -10.68 8.60 19.12
N HIS A 14 -9.92 9.63 18.78
CA HIS A 14 -10.15 10.99 19.26
C HIS A 14 -11.25 11.66 18.43
N LEU A 15 -11.21 11.47 17.11
CA LEU A 15 -12.19 12.08 16.20
C LEU A 15 -13.58 11.44 16.30
N GLU A 16 -13.69 10.20 16.78
CA GLU A 16 -15.00 9.56 16.97
C GLU A 16 -15.83 10.18 18.12
N VAL A 17 -15.21 10.82 19.11
CA VAL A 17 -15.92 11.37 20.28
C VAL A 17 -16.99 12.40 19.90
N PRO A 18 -16.71 13.45 19.10
CA PRO A 18 -17.73 14.39 18.67
C PRO A 18 -18.82 13.74 17.81
N MET A 19 -18.53 12.64 17.12
CA MET A 19 -19.49 11.95 16.25
C MET A 19 -20.58 11.17 17.01
N ARG A 20 -20.44 11.02 18.34
CA ARG A 20 -21.42 10.35 19.21
C ARG A 20 -22.82 10.94 19.12
N ALA A 21 -22.94 12.24 18.87
CA ALA A 21 -24.21 12.94 18.80
C ALA A 21 -25.03 12.60 17.53
N TRP A 22 -24.37 12.16 16.45
CA TRP A 22 -25.01 11.91 15.15
C TRP A 22 -25.02 10.43 14.75
N ILE A 23 -24.10 9.62 15.29
CA ILE A 23 -23.90 8.23 14.89
C ILE A 23 -23.97 7.32 16.11
N GLY A 24 -25.07 6.57 16.22
CA GLY A 24 -25.32 5.65 17.33
C GLY A 24 -24.46 4.38 17.32
N SER A 25 -24.04 3.90 16.14
CA SER A 25 -23.23 2.69 16.02
C SER A 25 -21.74 2.96 16.30
N PRO A 26 -21.14 2.34 17.34
CA PRO A 26 -19.72 2.54 17.67
C PRO A 26 -18.77 2.13 16.54
N THR A 27 -19.05 0.99 15.89
CA THR A 27 -18.23 0.48 14.79
C THR A 27 -18.28 1.41 13.58
N ALA A 28 -19.47 1.90 13.21
CA ALA A 28 -19.62 2.84 12.11
C ALA A 28 -18.85 4.14 12.36
N ARG A 29 -18.91 4.64 13.60
CA ARG A 29 -18.24 5.87 14.02
C ARG A 29 -16.72 5.78 13.90
N LEU A 30 -16.13 4.68 14.39
CA LEU A 30 -14.68 4.44 14.27
C LEU A 30 -14.24 4.36 12.80
N GLY A 31 -15.01 3.65 11.97
CA GLY A 31 -14.73 3.54 10.54
C GLY A 31 -14.80 4.88 9.81
N ILE A 32 -15.84 5.68 10.09
CA ILE A 32 -16.01 7.01 9.50
C ILE A 32 -14.92 7.96 9.97
N ALA A 33 -14.58 7.98 11.27
CA ALA A 33 -13.50 8.80 11.80
C ALA A 33 -12.14 8.46 11.16
N PHE A 34 -11.84 7.17 11.00
CA PHE A 34 -10.62 6.72 10.33
C PHE A 34 -10.58 7.16 8.86
N ALA A 35 -11.67 6.94 8.12
CA ALA A 35 -11.78 7.31 6.72
C ALA A 35 -11.66 8.83 6.52
N LEU A 36 -12.32 9.62 7.37
CA LEU A 36 -12.29 11.08 7.33
C LEU A 36 -10.87 11.60 7.57
N LEU A 37 -10.16 11.10 8.60
CA LEU A 37 -8.76 11.44 8.84
C LEU A 37 -7.88 11.08 7.65
N MET A 38 -8.15 9.95 6.99
CA MET A 38 -7.33 9.49 5.88
C MET A 38 -7.49 10.44 4.69
N ILE A 39 -8.73 10.77 4.35
CA ILE A 39 -9.05 11.69 3.25
C ILE A 39 -8.46 13.07 3.54
N VAL A 40 -8.71 13.64 4.72
CA VAL A 40 -8.19 14.97 5.08
C VAL A 40 -6.66 14.99 5.02
N THR A 41 -5.99 13.99 5.58
CA THR A 41 -4.52 13.93 5.57
C THR A 41 -3.97 13.76 4.15
N LEU A 42 -4.65 12.98 3.28
CA LEU A 42 -4.26 12.85 1.88
C LEU A 42 -4.43 14.16 1.10
N VAL A 43 -5.53 14.89 1.33
CA VAL A 43 -5.78 16.18 0.68
C VAL A 43 -4.74 17.20 1.13
N VAL A 44 -4.50 17.33 2.44
CA VAL A 44 -3.49 18.25 2.98
C VAL A 44 -2.09 17.86 2.49
N GLY A 45 -1.72 16.59 2.57
CA GLY A 45 -0.43 16.10 2.08
C GLY A 45 -0.26 16.31 0.57
N GLY A 46 -1.33 16.12 -0.22
CA GLY A 46 -1.35 16.40 -1.65
C GLY A 46 -1.18 17.88 -1.96
N LEU A 47 -1.82 18.76 -1.20
CA LEU A 47 -1.65 20.21 -1.33
C LEU A 47 -0.22 20.65 -0.99
N VAL A 48 0.34 20.16 0.12
CA VAL A 48 1.74 20.42 0.50
C VAL A 48 2.69 19.92 -0.59
N ASN A 49 2.47 18.71 -1.09
CA ASN A 49 3.27 18.16 -2.20
C ASN A 49 3.17 19.02 -3.46
N TYR A 50 1.98 19.51 -3.81
CA TYR A 50 1.79 20.42 -4.94
C TYR A 50 2.58 21.72 -4.78
N LEU A 51 2.55 22.32 -3.58
CA LEU A 51 3.32 23.53 -3.29
C LEU A 51 4.83 23.29 -3.34
N ILE A 52 5.30 22.13 -2.85
CA ILE A 52 6.71 21.73 -2.95
C ILE A 52 7.12 21.60 -4.42
N ILE A 53 6.33 20.92 -5.24
CA ILE A 53 6.61 20.77 -6.68
C ILE A 53 6.70 22.14 -7.35
N GLN A 54 5.75 23.04 -7.08
CA GLN A 54 5.78 24.41 -7.60
C GLN A 54 7.06 25.16 -7.20
N LEU A 55 7.55 24.99 -5.96
CA LEU A 55 8.77 25.63 -5.49
C LEU A 55 10.02 25.06 -6.18
N VAL A 56 10.09 23.73 -6.32
CA VAL A 56 11.20 23.05 -7.00
C VAL A 56 11.24 23.39 -8.48
N GLU A 57 10.10 23.44 -9.16
CA GLU A 57 10.03 23.75 -10.60
C GLU A 57 10.66 25.12 -10.92
N ARG A 58 10.59 26.08 -10.01
CA ARG A 58 11.24 27.40 -10.14
C ARG A 58 12.76 27.35 -10.03
N THR A 59 13.32 26.32 -9.40
CA THR A 59 14.77 26.15 -9.20
C THR A 59 15.47 25.38 -10.32
N GLY A 60 14.73 24.87 -11.31
CA GLY A 60 15.28 24.12 -12.45
C GLY A 60 15.70 22.67 -12.15
N MET A 61 15.57 22.20 -10.90
CA MET A 61 15.95 20.84 -10.46
C MET A 61 14.86 19.77 -10.68
N SER A 62 13.94 19.94 -11.64
CA SER A 62 12.82 19.01 -11.83
C SER A 62 13.23 17.58 -12.23
N GLY A 63 14.42 17.39 -12.79
CA GLY A 63 14.91 16.10 -13.26
C GLY A 63 15.15 15.08 -12.13
N THR A 64 15.88 15.47 -11.08
CA THR A 64 16.22 14.60 -9.95
C THR A 64 14.97 14.17 -9.18
N ASP A 65 14.04 15.09 -8.95
CA ASP A 65 12.80 14.81 -8.22
C ASP A 65 11.90 13.83 -8.99
N ARG A 66 11.85 13.95 -10.33
CA ARG A 66 11.16 12.99 -11.20
C ARG A 66 11.82 11.61 -11.18
N LEU A 67 13.15 11.55 -11.20
CA LEU A 67 13.89 10.28 -11.11
C LEU A 67 13.61 9.57 -9.78
N ILE A 68 13.67 10.27 -8.65
CA ILE A 68 13.36 9.71 -7.33
C ILE A 68 11.91 9.22 -7.29
N GLY A 69 10.97 10.00 -7.82
CA GLY A 69 9.56 9.61 -7.93
C GLY A 69 9.36 8.34 -8.77
N MET A 70 10.06 8.22 -9.90
CA MET A 70 10.02 7.03 -10.76
C MET A 70 10.60 5.80 -10.07
N VAL A 71 11.76 5.92 -9.41
CA VAL A 71 12.37 4.81 -8.67
C VAL A 71 11.47 4.35 -7.52
N PHE A 72 10.91 5.28 -6.75
CA PHE A 72 9.98 4.95 -5.68
C PHE A 72 8.69 4.33 -6.21
N GLY A 73 8.15 4.85 -7.31
CA GLY A 73 6.97 4.29 -7.99
C GLY A 73 7.21 2.88 -8.51
N ALA A 74 8.36 2.65 -9.14
CA ALA A 74 8.77 1.33 -9.63
C ALA A 74 8.95 0.33 -8.49
N ALA A 75 9.65 0.72 -7.41
CA ALA A 75 9.83 -0.12 -6.22
C ALA A 75 8.48 -0.50 -5.60
N ARG A 76 7.55 0.45 -5.49
CA ARG A 76 6.18 0.18 -5.02
C ARG A 76 5.43 -0.76 -5.95
N GLY A 77 5.56 -0.58 -7.27
CA GLY A 77 4.98 -1.46 -8.27
C GLY A 77 5.46 -2.90 -8.11
N VAL A 78 6.78 -3.08 -7.96
CA VAL A 78 7.40 -4.38 -7.72
C VAL A 78 6.83 -5.04 -6.46
N LEU A 79 6.76 -4.32 -5.35
CA LEU A 79 6.20 -4.84 -4.09
C LEU A 79 4.72 -5.24 -4.23
N LEU A 80 3.91 -4.45 -4.95
CA LEU A 80 2.50 -4.76 -5.17
C LEU A 80 2.34 -6.04 -6.02
N VAL A 81 3.11 -6.19 -7.09
CA VAL A 81 3.06 -7.39 -7.94
C VAL A 81 3.56 -8.62 -7.16
N ALA A 82 4.65 -8.50 -6.39
CA ALA A 82 5.14 -9.59 -5.54
C ALA A 82 4.08 -10.05 -4.52
N ALA A 83 3.36 -9.11 -3.89
CA ALA A 83 2.26 -9.43 -2.99
C ALA A 83 1.11 -10.15 -3.70
N LEU A 84 0.76 -9.74 -4.93
CA LEU A 84 -0.27 -10.43 -5.73
C LEU A 84 0.16 -11.85 -6.12
N VAL A 85 1.42 -12.05 -6.51
CA VAL A 85 1.98 -13.37 -6.83
C VAL A 85 2.00 -14.27 -5.59
N LEU A 86 2.39 -13.73 -4.44
CA LEU A 86 2.33 -14.44 -3.16
C LEU A 86 0.89 -14.91 -2.86
N LEU A 87 -0.10 -14.04 -3.02
CA LEU A 87 -1.52 -14.38 -2.84
C LEU A 87 -2.01 -15.40 -3.88
N ALA A 88 -1.52 -15.34 -5.11
CA ALA A 88 -1.83 -16.32 -6.15
C ALA A 88 -1.33 -17.74 -5.77
N GLY A 89 -0.27 -17.85 -4.96
CA GLY A 89 0.18 -19.12 -4.37
C GLY A 89 -0.84 -19.80 -3.43
N LEU A 90 -1.92 -19.12 -3.06
CA LEU A 90 -3.07 -19.69 -2.33
C LEU A 90 -4.16 -20.25 -3.26
N THR A 91 -3.95 -20.17 -4.58
CA THR A 91 -4.93 -20.52 -5.61
C THR A 91 -4.33 -21.54 -6.59
N PRO A 92 -5.13 -22.16 -7.48
CA PRO A 92 -4.59 -23.07 -8.50
C PRO A 92 -3.87 -22.35 -9.67
N LEU A 93 -3.83 -21.02 -9.69
CA LEU A 93 -3.24 -20.22 -10.79
C LEU A 93 -1.79 -20.62 -11.14
N PRO A 94 -0.89 -20.94 -10.19
CA PRO A 94 0.49 -21.32 -10.52
C PRO A 94 0.61 -22.60 -11.36
N GLY A 95 -0.43 -23.44 -11.43
CA GLY A 95 -0.45 -24.65 -12.26
C GLY A 95 -0.89 -24.43 -13.71
N GLU A 96 -1.34 -23.22 -14.06
CA GLU A 96 -1.86 -22.92 -15.40
C GLU A 96 -0.75 -22.65 -16.42
N GLN A 97 -0.99 -23.04 -17.68
CA GLN A 97 0.03 -22.91 -18.73
C GLN A 97 0.39 -21.46 -19.05
N TRP A 98 -0.58 -20.53 -18.94
CA TRP A 98 -0.36 -19.09 -19.13
C TRP A 98 0.43 -18.47 -17.97
N TRP A 99 0.36 -19.07 -16.78
CA TRP A 99 1.15 -18.65 -15.63
C TRP A 99 2.60 -19.07 -15.82
N ALA A 100 2.83 -20.36 -16.07
CA ALA A 100 4.17 -20.91 -16.31
C ALA A 100 4.85 -20.31 -17.56
N GLY A 101 4.07 -19.88 -18.56
CA GLY A 101 4.57 -19.21 -19.76
C GLY A 101 4.94 -17.73 -19.59
N SER A 102 4.67 -17.13 -18.42
CA SER A 102 4.93 -15.70 -18.18
C SER A 102 6.39 -15.45 -17.81
N THR A 103 7.12 -14.72 -18.66
CA THR A 103 8.53 -14.39 -18.42
C THR A 103 8.76 -13.60 -17.13
N LEU A 104 7.82 -12.72 -16.77
CA LEU A 104 7.96 -11.88 -15.58
C LEU A 104 7.59 -12.62 -14.30
N VAL A 105 6.69 -13.59 -14.36
CA VAL A 105 6.14 -14.21 -13.15
C VAL A 105 7.26 -14.88 -12.36
N SER A 106 8.18 -15.62 -13.00
CA SER A 106 9.28 -16.32 -12.33
C SER A 106 10.15 -15.41 -11.45
N TYR A 107 10.43 -14.18 -11.88
CA TYR A 107 11.17 -13.21 -11.06
C TYR A 107 10.37 -12.76 -9.82
N PHE A 108 9.05 -12.64 -9.96
CA PHE A 108 8.16 -12.29 -8.87
C PHE A 108 7.84 -13.45 -7.94
N GLU A 109 7.94 -14.71 -8.41
CA GLU A 109 7.83 -15.90 -7.55
C GLU A 109 8.96 -15.93 -6.53
N GLU A 110 10.21 -15.68 -6.96
CA GLU A 110 11.37 -15.60 -6.07
C GLU A 110 11.23 -14.48 -5.03
N LEU A 111 10.77 -13.29 -5.46
CA LEU A 111 10.44 -12.20 -4.54
C LEU A 111 9.29 -12.57 -3.58
N ALA A 112 8.27 -13.27 -4.06
CA ALA A 112 7.15 -13.72 -3.24
C ALA A 112 7.59 -14.74 -2.18
N PHE A 113 8.50 -15.66 -2.52
CA PHE A 113 9.13 -16.55 -1.55
C PHE A 113 9.87 -15.80 -0.46
N TRP A 114 10.69 -14.81 -0.83
CA TRP A 114 11.38 -13.98 0.14
C TRP A 114 10.39 -13.21 1.03
N LEU A 115 9.31 -12.65 0.47
CA LEU A 115 8.25 -12.01 1.26
C LEU A 115 7.53 -12.98 2.22
N ARG A 116 7.35 -14.26 1.83
CA ARG A 116 6.75 -15.29 2.68
C ARG A 116 7.58 -15.54 3.94
N ASP A 117 8.91 -15.49 3.83
CA ASP A 117 9.81 -15.72 4.98
C ASP A 117 9.73 -14.58 6.02
N LEU A 118 9.23 -13.41 5.62
CA LEU A 118 8.92 -12.31 6.54
C LEU A 118 7.57 -12.48 7.25
N LEU A 119 6.71 -13.41 6.81
CA LEU A 119 5.42 -13.65 7.44
C LEU A 119 5.59 -14.50 8.72
N PRO A 120 4.76 -14.26 9.75
CA PRO A 120 4.71 -15.14 10.91
C PRO A 120 4.43 -16.61 10.51
N PRO A 121 5.00 -17.60 11.22
CA PRO A 121 4.92 -19.03 10.84
C PRO A 121 3.49 -19.54 10.60
N GLU A 122 2.53 -19.01 11.35
CA GLU A 122 1.10 -19.36 11.28
C GLU A 122 0.45 -19.11 9.91
N PHE A 123 0.97 -18.15 9.15
CA PHE A 123 0.50 -17.83 7.79
C PHE A 123 1.32 -18.54 6.72
N ALA A 124 2.61 -18.76 6.97
CA ALA A 124 3.52 -19.38 6.02
C ALA A 124 3.07 -20.81 5.62
N GLU A 125 2.47 -21.58 6.53
CA GLU A 125 2.02 -22.96 6.25
C GLU A 125 0.89 -23.08 5.21
N ARG A 126 0.15 -22.00 4.92
CA ARG A 126 -0.97 -22.03 3.97
C ARG A 126 -0.56 -21.83 2.51
N PHE A 127 0.66 -21.40 2.24
CA PHE A 127 1.15 -21.13 0.89
C PHE A 127 1.78 -22.40 0.28
N ARG A 128 1.10 -22.97 -0.74
CA ARG A 128 1.63 -24.10 -1.53
C ARG A 128 2.43 -23.55 -2.69
N TYR A 129 3.71 -23.33 -2.47
CA TYR A 129 4.67 -23.06 -3.54
C TYR A 129 5.69 -24.21 -3.59
N LYS A 130 6.02 -24.66 -4.80
CA LYS A 130 7.21 -25.46 -5.07
C LYS A 130 8.15 -24.56 -5.85
N ALA A 131 9.38 -24.39 -5.35
CA ALA A 131 10.48 -23.92 -6.17
C ALA A 131 10.85 -25.01 -7.19
#